data_AF-A0A6G9D4A4-F1
#
_entry.id   AF-A0A6G9D4A4-F1
#
_cell.length_a   1.000
_cell.length_b   1.000
_cell.length_c   1.000
_cell.angle_alpha   90.00
_cell.angle_beta   90.00
_cell.angle_gamma   90.00
#
_symmetry.space_group_name_H-M   'P 1'
#
loop_
_entity.id
_entity.type
_entity.pdbx_description
1 polymer ?
#
loop_
_entity_poly.entity_id
_entity_poly.type
_entity_poly.pdbx_seq_one_letter_code
_entity_poly.pdbx_strand_id
1 'polypeptide(L)'
;MTNEASGTGYTAGGATLAASAPSYTAGTNTLVLDAADTAWTGSTITARYAVIYNSSPGTDATQPLIAYVDFGADVSTTAGTFTITWDAAGLVTLTAA
;
A
#
# COMPACT_ATOMS: atom_id res chain seq x y z
N MET A 1 -9.35 -6.72 -9.04
CA MET A 1 -7.99 -6.66 -9.63
C MET A 1 -7.59 -8.04 -10.17
N THR A 2 -7.15 -8.19 -11.44
CA THR A 2 -7.00 -9.51 -12.11
C THR A 2 -5.78 -10.35 -11.66
N ASN A 3 -4.84 -9.75 -10.91
CA ASN A 3 -3.62 -10.42 -10.42
C ASN A 3 -3.34 -10.11 -8.95
N GLU A 4 -4.39 -9.81 -8.20
CA GLU A 4 -4.29 -9.61 -6.77
C GLU A 4 -4.01 -10.95 -6.07
N ALA A 5 -3.19 -10.90 -5.02
CA ALA A 5 -2.97 -12.07 -4.17
C ALA A 5 -4.29 -12.59 -3.61
N SER A 6 -4.39 -13.91 -3.45
CA SER A 6 -5.54 -14.56 -2.82
C SER A 6 -5.05 -15.68 -1.91
N GLY A 7 -5.77 -15.89 -0.80
CA GLY A 7 -5.40 -16.90 0.19
C GLY A 7 -6.00 -16.63 1.55
N THR A 8 -5.81 -17.56 2.49
CA THR A 8 -6.29 -17.41 3.87
C THR A 8 -5.65 -16.20 4.53
N GLY A 9 -6.42 -15.45 5.32
CA GLY A 9 -5.93 -14.26 6.04
C GLY A 9 -5.75 -13.00 5.18
N TYR A 10 -6.05 -13.05 3.88
CA TYR A 10 -6.04 -11.89 2.99
C TYR A 10 -7.42 -11.65 2.37
N THR A 11 -7.92 -10.42 2.49
CA THR A 11 -9.18 -9.97 1.86
C THR A 11 -8.86 -9.26 0.56
N ALA A 12 -9.58 -9.58 -0.52
CA ALA A 12 -9.44 -8.88 -1.80
C ALA A 12 -9.78 -7.38 -1.67
N GLY A 13 -9.04 -6.54 -2.39
CA GLY A 13 -8.95 -5.10 -2.17
C GLY A 13 -7.93 -4.69 -1.09
N GLY A 14 -7.24 -5.66 -0.47
CA GLY A 14 -6.24 -5.39 0.56
C GLY A 14 -6.82 -4.79 1.84
N ALA A 15 -5.99 -4.01 2.53
CA ALA A 15 -6.34 -3.34 3.77
C ALA A 15 -6.48 -1.84 3.53
N THR A 16 -7.47 -1.21 4.20
CA THR A 16 -7.56 0.25 4.23
C THR A 16 -6.36 0.81 4.99
N LEU A 17 -5.58 1.65 4.32
CA LEU A 17 -4.47 2.35 4.97
C LEU A 17 -5.00 3.39 5.95
N ALA A 18 -4.53 3.33 7.20
CA ALA A 18 -4.71 4.42 8.16
C ALA A 18 -3.74 5.56 7.79
N ALA A 19 -4.11 6.29 6.74
CA ALA A 19 -3.29 7.37 6.20
C ALA A 19 -3.28 8.59 7.12
N SER A 20 -2.11 9.16 7.32
CA SER A 20 -1.95 10.50 7.87
C SER A 20 -2.45 11.53 6.87
N ALA A 21 -2.90 12.68 7.35
CA ALA A 21 -3.23 13.79 6.46
C ALA A 21 -1.99 14.16 5.61
N PRO A 22 -2.13 14.38 4.29
CA PRO A 22 -1.01 14.81 3.46
C PRO A 22 -0.35 16.06 4.05
N SER A 23 0.98 16.06 4.13
CA SER A 23 1.75 17.15 4.71
C SER A 23 2.59 17.85 3.65
N TYR A 24 2.54 19.18 3.63
CA TYR A 24 3.35 20.00 2.74
C TYR A 24 4.39 20.80 3.52
N THR A 25 5.65 20.70 3.11
CA THR A 25 6.77 21.44 3.69
C THR A 25 7.25 22.51 2.73
N ALA A 26 6.96 23.77 3.04
CA ALA A 26 7.29 24.91 2.17
C ALA A 26 8.79 25.08 1.92
N GLY A 27 9.64 24.81 2.93
CA GLY A 27 11.09 24.98 2.82
C GLY A 27 11.76 24.08 1.79
N THR A 28 11.20 22.89 1.55
CA THR A 28 11.66 21.90 0.57
C THR A 28 10.74 21.79 -0.64
N ASN A 29 9.62 22.50 -0.61
CA ASN A 29 8.52 22.38 -1.57
C ASN A 29 7.99 20.94 -1.73
N THR A 30 8.00 20.14 -0.66
CA THR A 30 7.63 18.71 -0.71
C THR A 30 6.25 18.44 -0.11
N LEU A 31 5.46 17.61 -0.80
CA LEU A 31 4.24 16.99 -0.31
C LEU A 31 4.54 15.52 0.04
N VAL A 32 4.15 15.09 1.24
CA VAL A 32 4.32 13.72 1.71
C VAL A 32 2.95 13.12 2.05
N LEU A 33 2.70 11.92 1.54
CA LEU A 33 1.65 11.02 2.01
C LEU A 33 2.32 9.92 2.84
N ASP A 34 1.69 9.57 3.96
CA ASP A 34 2.17 8.55 4.89
C ASP A 34 1.00 7.73 5.44
N ALA A 35 1.27 6.52 5.91
CA ALA A 35 0.30 5.62 6.52
C ALA A 35 0.97 4.70 7.54
N ALA A 36 0.21 4.27 8.53
CA ALA A 36 0.69 3.26 9.48
C ALA A 36 0.97 1.91 8.80
N ASP A 37 1.96 1.19 9.33
CA ASP A 37 2.31 -0.18 8.93
C ASP A 37 1.07 -1.07 8.80
N THR A 38 1.08 -1.93 7.79
CA THR A 38 -0.06 -2.76 7.43
C THR A 38 0.26 -4.23 7.66
N ALA A 39 -0.64 -4.97 8.33
CA ALA A 39 -0.42 -6.37 8.65
C ALA A 39 -1.65 -7.24 8.43
N TRP A 40 -1.44 -8.43 7.87
CA TRP A 40 -2.43 -9.50 7.71
C TRP A 40 -1.97 -10.71 8.53
N THR A 41 -2.59 -10.94 9.68
CA THR A 41 -2.28 -12.07 10.57
C THR A 41 -2.92 -13.36 10.07
N GLY A 42 -2.25 -14.51 10.23
CA GLY A 42 -2.74 -15.80 9.75
C GLY A 42 -2.77 -15.90 8.22
N SER A 43 -1.95 -15.08 7.56
CA SER A 43 -1.84 -15.01 6.10
C SER A 43 -1.14 -16.23 5.52
N THR A 44 -1.71 -16.74 4.42
CA THR A 44 -1.10 -17.71 3.52
C THR A 44 -1.26 -17.19 2.11
N ILE A 45 -0.31 -16.36 1.67
CA ILE A 45 -0.28 -15.74 0.34
C ILE A 45 1.14 -15.74 -0.23
N THR A 46 1.25 -15.50 -1.53
CA THR A 46 2.46 -15.06 -2.20
C THR A 46 2.15 -13.75 -2.91
N ALA A 47 2.96 -12.71 -2.68
CA ALA A 47 2.80 -11.40 -3.29
C ALA A 47 4.16 -10.87 -3.81
N ARG A 48 4.15 -10.18 -4.95
CA ARG A 48 5.33 -9.54 -5.55
C ARG A 48 5.31 -8.01 -5.45
N TYR A 49 4.10 -7.45 -5.41
CA TYR A 49 3.86 -6.02 -5.38
C TYR A 49 2.84 -5.67 -4.31
N ALA A 50 2.94 -4.47 -3.76
CA ALA A 50 1.83 -3.79 -3.10
C ALA A 50 1.34 -2.65 -3.99
N VAL A 51 0.02 -2.49 -4.12
CA VAL A 51 -0.60 -1.42 -4.88
C VAL A 51 -1.34 -0.51 -3.92
N ILE A 52 -0.97 0.77 -3.90
CA ILE A 52 -1.64 1.81 -3.13
C ILE A 52 -2.52 2.59 -4.11
N TYR A 53 -3.82 2.58 -3.86
CA TYR A 53 -4.81 3.20 -4.73
C TYR A 53 -5.86 3.95 -3.91
N ASN A 54 -6.50 4.93 -4.52
CA ASN A 54 -7.69 5.53 -3.93
C ASN A 54 -8.88 4.61 -4.24
N SER A 55 -9.52 4.04 -3.22
CA SER A 55 -10.70 3.19 -3.40
C SER A 55 -11.94 3.96 -3.87
N SER A 56 -11.85 5.29 -3.98
CA SER A 56 -12.88 6.18 -4.54
C SER A 56 -12.36 7.03 -5.73
N PRO A 57 -13.23 7.48 -6.65
CA PRO A 57 -14.62 7.09 -6.85
C PRO A 57 -14.72 5.86 -7.77
N GLY A 58 -15.44 4.83 -7.34
CA GLY A 58 -15.96 3.81 -8.25
C GLY A 58 -15.41 2.40 -8.04
N THR A 59 -15.31 1.66 -9.15
CA THR A 59 -15.00 0.23 -9.17
C THR A 59 -13.51 -0.01 -9.39
N ASP A 60 -13.05 -1.24 -9.27
CA ASP A 60 -11.67 -1.65 -9.59
C ASP A 60 -11.13 -1.09 -10.93
N ALA A 61 -12.01 -0.83 -11.90
CA ALA A 61 -11.64 -0.29 -13.22
C ALA A 61 -11.40 1.24 -13.22
N THR A 62 -11.87 1.96 -12.20
CA THR A 62 -11.83 3.43 -12.14
C THR A 62 -11.09 3.97 -10.92
N GLN A 63 -10.67 3.09 -10.01
CA GLN A 63 -9.87 3.45 -8.84
C GLN A 63 -8.48 3.95 -9.27
N PRO A 64 -8.11 5.21 -8.99
CA PRO A 64 -6.85 5.75 -9.45
C PRO A 64 -5.69 5.19 -8.61
N LEU A 65 -4.61 4.82 -9.31
CA LEU A 65 -3.34 4.44 -8.72
C LEU A 65 -2.70 5.65 -8.04
N ILE A 66 -2.20 5.45 -6.82
CA ILE A 66 -1.40 6.44 -6.10
C ILE A 66 0.08 6.06 -6.21
N ALA A 67 0.41 4.81 -5.85
CA ALA A 67 1.77 4.27 -5.88
C ALA A 67 1.77 2.74 -5.92
N TYR A 68 2.94 2.15 -6.16
CA TYR A 68 3.16 0.73 -5.96
C TYR A 68 4.55 0.48 -5.38
N VAL A 69 4.71 -0.64 -4.71
CA VAL A 69 6.00 -1.14 -4.20
C VAL A 69 6.31 -2.45 -4.90
N ASP A 70 7.49 -2.56 -5.49
CA ASP A 70 8.07 -3.85 -5.92
C ASP A 70 8.91 -4.40 -4.78
N PHE A 71 8.58 -5.59 -4.29
CA PHE A 71 9.35 -6.24 -3.23
C PHE A 71 10.69 -6.82 -3.72
N GLY A 72 10.96 -6.79 -5.02
CA GLY A 72 12.21 -7.30 -5.63
C GLY A 72 12.24 -8.83 -5.80
N ALA A 73 11.45 -9.55 -5.00
CA ALA A 73 11.21 -10.99 -5.06
C ALA A 73 9.77 -11.30 -4.65
N ASP A 74 9.32 -12.53 -4.90
CA ASP A 74 8.08 -13.02 -4.31
C ASP A 74 8.25 -13.12 -2.79
N VAL A 75 7.30 -12.55 -2.06
CA VAL A 75 7.22 -12.60 -0.60
C VAL A 75 6.03 -13.48 -0.24
N SER A 76 6.29 -14.54 0.53
CA SER A 76 5.27 -15.53 0.90
C SER A 76 5.13 -15.66 2.41
N THR A 77 3.92 -15.99 2.84
CA THR A 77 3.62 -16.40 4.22
C THR A 77 2.83 -17.70 4.23
N THR A 78 2.87 -18.45 5.33
CA THR A 78 2.07 -19.66 5.51
C THR A 78 1.61 -19.72 6.96
N ALA A 79 0.33 -19.45 7.21
CA ALA A 79 -0.25 -19.22 8.54
C ALA A 79 0.56 -18.22 9.39
N GLY A 80 1.24 -17.27 8.74
CA GLY A 80 2.12 -16.28 9.36
C GLY A 80 1.51 -14.89 9.36
N THR A 81 2.30 -13.87 9.64
CA THR A 81 1.89 -12.47 9.44
C THR A 81 2.59 -11.91 8.22
N PHE A 82 1.83 -11.43 7.25
CA PHE A 82 2.37 -10.62 6.15
C PHE A 82 2.33 -9.16 6.61
N THR A 83 3.49 -8.50 6.67
CA THR A 83 3.61 -7.11 7.13
C THR A 83 4.29 -6.28 6.06
N ILE A 84 3.71 -5.12 5.77
CA ILE A 84 4.38 -4.04 5.06
C ILE A 84 4.70 -2.95 6.08
N THR A 85 5.98 -2.70 6.27
CA THR A 85 6.46 -1.54 7.03
C THR A 85 6.69 -0.39 6.07
N TRP A 86 5.94 0.69 6.24
CA TRP A 86 6.09 1.87 5.40
C TRP A 86 7.27 2.70 5.88
N ASP A 87 7.95 3.38 4.97
CA ASP A 87 9.04 4.26 5.35
C ASP A 87 8.47 5.41 6.20
N ALA A 88 9.10 5.70 7.35
CA ALA A 88 8.67 6.77 8.24
C ALA A 88 8.79 8.17 7.62
N ALA A 89 9.56 8.32 6.54
CA ALA A 89 9.60 9.53 5.72
C ALA A 89 8.39 9.67 4.78
N GLY A 90 7.55 8.64 4.69
CA GLY A 90 6.31 8.58 3.93
C GLY A 90 6.35 7.61 2.75
N LEU A 91 5.17 7.16 2.35
CA LEU A 91 4.97 6.21 1.25
C LEU A 91 5.04 6.88 -0.15
N VAL A 92 4.73 8.18 -0.25
CA VAL A 92 4.90 8.98 -1.46
C VAL A 92 5.44 10.36 -1.07
N THR A 93 6.52 10.78 -1.74
CA THR A 93 7.05 12.15 -1.65
C THR A 93 7.06 12.78 -3.04
N LEU A 94 6.46 13.96 -3.16
CA LEU A 94 6.40 14.76 -4.38
C LEU A 94 7.02 16.13 -4.11
N THR A 95 7.78 16.68 -5.05
CA THR A 95 8.22 18.09 -5.00
C THR A 95 7.36 18.88 -5.96
N ALA A 96 6.75 19.97 -5.50
CA ALA A 96 5.99 20.85 -6.37
C ALA A 96 6.94 21.60 -7.33
N ALA A 97 6.45 21.87 -8.54
CA ALA A 97 7.20 22.58 -9.59
C ALA A 97 7.15 24.11 -9.40
#